data_AF-A0A246JXJ5-F1
#
_entry.id   AF-A0A246JXJ5-F1
#
_cell.length_a   1.000
_cell.length_b   1.000
_cell.length_c   1.000
_cell.angle_alpha   90.00
_cell.angle_beta   90.00
_cell.angle_gamma   90.00
#
_symmetry.space_group_name_H-M   'P 1'
#
loop_
_entity.id
_entity.type
_entity.pdbx_description
1 polymer ?
#
loop_
_entity_poly.entity_id
_entity_poly.type
_entity_poly.pdbx_seq_one_letter_code
_entity_poly.pdbx_strand_id
1 'polypeptide(L)'
;MSKFCSECGSALSQGVRFCPACGTAVQAPAGEAVQPAAEIAPPTPVAPTPMVHDVIEVEGAAPAPRNNAILLGGAALLAVAIGGGIWLGLSSTGGEVETTTEQSAEPGEATQEKLDYFAAADANLRDRPTIEGSKIVGSLKRGEKITGTLIGDERGKQWVKVDTTGQYVSLVNLSKSAPPSLATLDGSDRITTARCSMLETAASGAAVKTALQPGAKVRLIGATADGFTEFGLPGGGVGYAPTPDACATDPSPAKGAVANSLIKFDFRDCEFGPELAPYFEKAANARLAKGIDDDAEEYIFPVDKLFQGLRVTNIIVGYEWRGVAFADPAGKAQTVFRKLGFDIDKDGNFTVPDDIAPTSSLQTTDTASRARRQSELICGV
;
A
#
# COMPACT_ATOMS: atom_id res chain seq x y z
N MET A 1 -11.92 31.50 -13.42
CA MET A 1 -12.38 30.10 -13.55
C MET A 1 -11.29 29.18 -13.04
N SER A 2 -11.59 28.32 -12.07
CA SER A 2 -10.62 27.35 -11.52
C SER A 2 -10.36 26.25 -12.54
N LYS A 3 -9.09 25.97 -12.84
CA LYS A 3 -8.69 24.82 -13.68
C LYS A 3 -8.60 23.57 -12.80
N PHE A 4 -8.90 22.42 -13.36
CA PHE A 4 -8.82 21.12 -12.68
C PHE A 4 -7.91 20.18 -13.47
N CYS A 5 -7.24 19.25 -12.78
CA CYS A 5 -6.42 18.23 -13.42
C CYS A 5 -7.30 17.29 -14.23
N SER A 6 -6.94 17.04 -15.49
CA SER A 6 -7.67 16.11 -16.36
C SER A 6 -7.61 14.65 -15.90
N GLU A 7 -6.57 14.29 -15.15
CA GLU A 7 -6.36 12.91 -14.70
C GLU A 7 -7.03 12.60 -13.37
N CYS A 8 -6.87 13.46 -12.36
CA CYS A 8 -7.35 13.19 -11.00
C CYS A 8 -8.45 14.15 -10.51
N GLY A 9 -8.85 15.14 -11.33
CA GLY A 9 -9.90 16.10 -10.98
C GLY A 9 -9.56 17.10 -9.86
N SER A 10 -8.33 17.09 -9.34
CA SER A 10 -7.93 18.04 -8.31
C SER A 10 -7.84 19.47 -8.85
N ALA A 11 -8.27 20.45 -8.05
CA ALA A 11 -8.14 21.86 -8.40
C ALA A 11 -6.66 22.24 -8.58
N LEU A 12 -6.38 22.95 -9.66
CA LEU A 12 -5.03 23.40 -10.02
C LEU A 12 -4.89 24.90 -9.75
N SER A 13 -3.88 25.25 -8.97
CA SER A 13 -3.44 26.64 -8.80
C SER A 13 -2.94 27.21 -10.14
N GLN A 14 -3.06 28.52 -10.35
CA GLN A 14 -2.57 29.13 -11.59
C GLN A 14 -1.05 28.93 -11.74
N GLY A 15 -0.60 28.58 -12.95
CA GLY A 15 0.82 28.44 -13.28
C GLY A 15 1.49 27.11 -12.90
N VAL A 16 0.78 26.15 -12.30
CA VAL A 16 1.38 24.84 -11.97
C VAL A 16 1.63 24.01 -13.22
N ARG A 17 2.87 23.48 -13.35
CA ARG A 17 3.28 22.61 -14.46
C ARG A 17 2.92 21.14 -14.26
N PHE A 18 2.67 20.74 -13.02
CA PHE A 18 2.30 19.38 -12.62
C PHE A 18 1.21 19.43 -11.56
N CYS A 19 0.30 18.44 -11.57
CA CYS A 19 -0.73 18.33 -10.55
C CYS A 19 -0.11 17.89 -9.22
N PRO A 20 -0.30 18.63 -8.11
CA PRO A 20 0.28 18.26 -6.82
C PRO A 20 -0.34 16.99 -6.21
N ALA A 21 -1.53 16.58 -6.67
CA ALA A 21 -2.22 15.41 -6.15
C ALA A 21 -1.79 14.09 -6.82
N CYS A 22 -1.46 14.11 -8.12
CA CYS A 22 -1.15 12.89 -8.87
C CYS A 22 0.13 12.95 -9.72
N GLY A 23 0.82 14.09 -9.75
CA GLY A 23 2.07 14.27 -10.49
C GLY A 23 1.92 14.46 -12.00
N THR A 24 0.71 14.38 -12.56
CA THR A 24 0.51 14.52 -14.01
C THR A 24 0.88 15.92 -14.49
N ALA A 25 1.67 16.00 -15.55
CA ALA A 25 1.98 17.26 -16.23
C ALA A 25 0.69 17.95 -16.72
N VAL A 26 0.55 19.22 -16.39
CA VAL A 26 -0.56 20.06 -16.84
C VAL A 26 -0.09 20.75 -18.12
N GLN A 27 -0.72 20.45 -19.25
CA GLN A 27 -0.39 21.10 -20.52
C GLN A 27 -0.58 22.61 -20.39
N ALA A 28 0.52 23.35 -20.55
CA ALA A 28 0.47 24.80 -20.60
C ALA A 28 -0.39 25.23 -21.80
N PRO A 29 -1.25 26.25 -21.66
CA PRO A 29 -1.97 26.80 -22.80
C PRO A 29 -0.95 27.28 -23.84
N ALA A 30 -1.12 26.89 -25.09
CA ALA A 30 -0.35 27.43 -26.19
C ALA A 30 -0.73 28.91 -26.38
N GLY A 31 0.23 29.80 -26.11
CA GLY A 31 0.24 31.17 -26.62
C GLY A 31 -0.03 32.25 -25.59
N GLU A 32 1.03 32.93 -25.15
CA GLU A 32 1.18 34.37 -25.41
C GLU A 32 2.69 34.67 -25.47
N ALA A 33 3.16 35.12 -26.64
CA ALA A 33 4.55 35.45 -26.88
C ALA A 33 4.89 36.75 -26.13
N VAL A 34 5.72 36.64 -25.09
CA VAL A 34 6.30 37.81 -24.43
C VAL A 34 7.49 38.28 -25.26
N GLN A 35 7.42 39.53 -25.69
CA GLN A 35 8.49 40.26 -26.37
C GLN A 35 9.76 40.31 -25.50
N PRO A 36 10.97 40.20 -26.07
CA PRO A 36 12.21 40.24 -25.31
C PRO A 36 12.47 41.65 -24.77
N ALA A 37 12.57 41.76 -23.45
CA ALA A 37 13.10 42.92 -22.76
C ALA A 37 14.64 42.95 -22.86
N ALA A 38 15.15 44.18 -22.94
CA ALA A 38 16.53 44.60 -23.16
C ALA A 38 17.65 43.66 -22.62
N GLU A 39 18.57 43.39 -23.53
CA GLU A 39 19.88 42.78 -23.37
C GLU A 39 20.75 43.57 -22.38
N ILE A 40 21.04 42.97 -21.22
CA ILE A 40 22.10 43.42 -20.32
C ILE A 40 23.39 42.74 -20.78
N ALA A 41 24.43 43.55 -21.00
CA ALA A 41 25.73 43.13 -21.48
C ALA A 41 26.36 42.03 -20.59
N PRO A 42 27.04 41.04 -21.19
CA PRO A 42 27.67 39.95 -20.45
C PRO A 42 28.92 40.44 -19.67
N PRO A 43 29.21 39.89 -18.48
CA PRO A 43 30.50 40.07 -17.85
C PRO A 43 31.59 39.34 -18.65
N THR A 44 32.76 39.97 -18.69
CA THR A 44 34.00 39.49 -19.31
C THR A 44 34.40 38.10 -18.81
N PRO A 45 34.87 37.18 -19.68
CA PRO A 45 35.30 35.86 -19.27
C PRO A 45 36.64 35.92 -18.53
N VAL A 46 36.68 35.35 -17.33
CA VAL A 46 37.92 35.02 -16.61
C VAL A 46 38.50 33.76 -17.26
N ALA A 47 39.79 33.81 -17.61
CA ALA A 47 40.51 32.71 -18.24
C ALA A 47 40.55 31.47 -17.33
N PRO A 48 40.28 30.26 -17.86
CA PRO A 48 40.38 29.03 -17.09
C PRO A 48 41.84 28.64 -16.86
N THR A 49 42.13 28.27 -15.61
CA THR A 49 43.38 27.62 -15.20
C THR A 49 43.42 26.19 -15.78
N PRO A 50 44.56 25.71 -16.31
CA PRO A 50 44.64 24.37 -16.87
C PRO A 50 44.59 23.32 -15.75
N MET A 51 43.53 22.51 -15.75
CA MET A 51 43.48 21.27 -14.97
C MET A 51 44.16 20.16 -15.76
N VAL A 52 45.20 19.59 -15.16
CA VAL A 52 45.85 18.35 -15.59
C VAL A 52 44.85 17.21 -15.36
N HIS A 53 44.43 16.54 -16.42
CA HIS A 53 43.71 15.27 -16.34
C HIS A 53 44.70 14.15 -16.65
N ASP A 54 45.04 13.36 -15.63
CA ASP A 54 45.63 12.05 -15.83
C ASP A 54 44.59 11.13 -16.48
N VAL A 55 44.89 10.73 -17.70
CA VAL A 55 44.13 9.72 -18.45
C VAL A 55 44.58 8.35 -17.94
N ILE A 56 43.74 7.68 -17.15
CA ILE A 56 43.86 6.24 -16.93
C ILE A 56 43.10 5.54 -18.06
N GLU A 57 43.87 5.01 -19.00
CA GLU A 57 43.42 4.12 -20.06
C GLU A 57 43.05 2.77 -19.43
N VAL A 58 41.76 2.44 -19.41
CA VAL A 58 41.27 1.11 -19.02
C VAL A 58 40.93 0.34 -20.30
N GLU A 59 41.79 -0.62 -20.64
CA GLU A 59 41.55 -1.60 -21.71
C GLU A 59 40.22 -2.32 -21.51
N GLY A 60 39.32 -2.16 -22.48
CA GLY A 60 38.03 -2.83 -22.53
C GLY A 60 38.17 -4.31 -22.93
N ALA A 61 37.70 -5.21 -22.06
CA ALA A 61 37.49 -6.61 -22.42
C ALA A 61 36.24 -6.75 -23.30
N ALA A 62 36.39 -7.48 -24.42
CA ALA A 62 35.37 -7.70 -25.44
C ALA A 62 34.17 -8.53 -24.92
N PRO A 63 32.94 -8.29 -25.40
CA PRO A 63 31.78 -9.11 -25.06
C PRO A 63 31.78 -10.44 -25.84
N ALA A 64 31.58 -11.55 -25.12
CA ALA A 64 31.43 -12.88 -25.69
C ALA A 64 30.09 -13.06 -26.44
N PRO A 65 30.05 -13.78 -27.58
CA PRO A 65 28.83 -14.00 -28.35
C PRO A 65 27.91 -15.04 -27.70
N ARG A 66 26.62 -14.70 -27.56
CA ARG A 66 25.55 -15.62 -27.11
C ARG A 66 24.96 -16.36 -28.31
N ASN A 67 25.13 -17.68 -28.32
CA ASN A 67 24.55 -18.61 -29.28
C ASN A 67 23.06 -18.85 -28.98
N ASN A 68 22.17 -18.43 -29.89
CA ASN A 68 20.76 -18.83 -29.91
C ASN A 68 20.62 -20.09 -30.76
N ALA A 69 20.66 -21.27 -30.12
CA ALA A 69 20.32 -22.53 -30.76
C ALA A 69 18.87 -22.92 -30.45
N ILE A 70 18.07 -22.79 -31.50
CA ILE A 70 16.77 -23.39 -31.79
C ILE A 70 16.71 -24.85 -31.32
N LEU A 71 15.63 -25.23 -30.63
CA LEU A 71 15.08 -26.58 -30.68
C LEU A 71 13.55 -26.52 -30.82
N LEU A 72 13.14 -26.64 -32.08
CA LEU A 72 11.83 -27.11 -32.53
C LEU A 72 11.83 -28.65 -32.49
N GLY A 73 10.71 -29.25 -32.06
CA GLY A 73 10.44 -30.69 -32.13
C GLY A 73 9.91 -31.23 -30.81
N GLY A 74 8.73 -31.85 -30.70
CA GLY A 74 7.81 -32.29 -31.73
C GLY A 74 6.41 -32.48 -31.18
N ALA A 75 5.45 -32.39 -32.09
CA ALA A 75 4.08 -32.83 -31.92
C ALA A 75 4.02 -34.36 -31.95
N ALA A 76 3.18 -34.96 -31.10
CA ALA A 76 2.33 -36.09 -31.47
C ALA A 76 1.39 -36.49 -30.32
N LEU A 77 0.08 -36.35 -30.61
CA LEU A 77 -0.99 -37.33 -30.36
C LEU A 77 -1.22 -37.83 -28.92
N LEU A 78 -2.35 -37.42 -28.33
CA LEU A 78 -3.39 -38.41 -28.01
C LEU A 78 -4.78 -37.76 -27.98
N ALA A 79 -5.60 -38.17 -28.94
CA ALA A 79 -7.04 -38.01 -28.93
C ALA A 79 -7.68 -39.17 -28.15
N VAL A 80 -8.96 -38.97 -27.80
CA VAL A 80 -9.96 -39.97 -27.35
C VAL A 80 -10.03 -40.22 -25.84
N ALA A 81 -11.00 -39.56 -25.20
CA ALA A 81 -11.92 -40.18 -24.24
C ALA A 81 -13.20 -39.31 -24.11
N ILE A 82 -14.07 -39.44 -25.11
CA ILE A 82 -15.51 -39.23 -24.95
C ILE A 82 -16.06 -40.56 -24.42
N GLY A 83 -16.85 -40.49 -23.34
CA GLY A 83 -17.56 -41.63 -22.76
C GLY A 83 -17.47 -41.55 -21.24
N GLY A 84 -18.55 -41.59 -20.48
CA GLY A 84 -19.95 -41.76 -20.76
C GLY A 84 -20.65 -41.62 -19.42
N GLY A 85 -21.74 -40.87 -19.38
CA GLY A 85 -22.52 -40.61 -18.16
C GLY A 85 -24.00 -40.49 -18.48
N ILE A 86 -24.48 -41.28 -19.44
CA ILE A 86 -25.91 -41.59 -19.57
C ILE A 86 -26.20 -42.58 -18.44
N TRP A 87 -26.75 -42.09 -17.33
CA TRP A 87 -27.40 -42.96 -16.37
C TRP A 87 -28.90 -42.97 -16.69
N LEU A 88 -29.30 -44.04 -17.40
CA LEU A 88 -30.68 -44.48 -17.53
C LEU A 88 -31.15 -45.00 -16.18
N GLY A 89 -32.11 -44.28 -15.58
CA GLY A 89 -32.94 -44.77 -14.48
C GLY A 89 -34.41 -44.70 -14.88
N LEU A 90 -34.90 -45.73 -15.59
CA LEU A 90 -36.32 -46.02 -15.75
C LEU A 90 -36.75 -47.06 -14.70
N SER A 91 -37.76 -46.73 -13.91
CA SER A 91 -38.81 -47.63 -13.38
C SER A 91 -39.94 -46.72 -12.86
N SER A 92 -41.02 -46.54 -13.65
CA SER A 92 -42.37 -47.07 -13.39
C SER A 92 -42.98 -46.54 -12.07
N THR A 93 -44.10 -45.81 -12.01
CA THR A 93 -45.43 -46.13 -12.53
C THR A 93 -46.39 -44.95 -12.26
N GLY A 94 -47.27 -44.66 -13.22
CA GLY A 94 -48.69 -44.31 -13.00
C GLY A 94 -49.04 -42.95 -12.38
N GLY A 95 -49.80 -42.14 -13.11
CA GLY A 95 -50.56 -41.03 -12.53
C GLY A 95 -50.89 -39.92 -13.51
N GLU A 96 -52.07 -40.01 -14.10
CA GLU A 96 -52.98 -38.95 -14.55
C GLU A 96 -52.43 -37.74 -15.35
N VAL A 97 -52.99 -37.58 -16.55
CA VAL A 97 -52.88 -36.40 -17.41
C VAL A 97 -53.73 -35.29 -16.81
N GLU A 98 -53.09 -34.25 -16.27
CA GLU A 98 -53.70 -32.93 -16.07
C GLU A 98 -52.99 -31.91 -16.96
N THR A 99 -53.72 -31.44 -17.97
CA THR A 99 -53.35 -30.30 -18.81
C THR A 99 -53.31 -29.05 -17.96
N THR A 100 -52.13 -28.72 -17.43
CA THR A 100 -51.88 -27.44 -16.76
C THR A 100 -51.40 -26.44 -17.80
N THR A 101 -52.22 -25.39 -17.96
CA THR A 101 -51.99 -24.20 -18.78
C THR A 101 -50.60 -23.61 -18.52
N GLU A 102 -49.86 -23.31 -19.58
CA GLU A 102 -48.65 -22.48 -19.55
C GLU A 102 -48.99 -21.12 -18.95
N GLN A 103 -48.75 -20.98 -17.66
CA GLN A 103 -48.63 -19.69 -17.00
C GLN A 103 -47.22 -19.18 -17.27
N SER A 104 -47.14 -18.26 -18.23
CA SER A 104 -45.98 -17.42 -18.48
C SER A 104 -45.51 -16.80 -17.16
N ALA A 105 -44.47 -17.39 -16.56
CA ALA A 105 -43.76 -16.79 -15.46
C ALA A 105 -43.07 -15.52 -15.98
N GLU A 106 -43.54 -14.36 -15.51
CA GLU A 106 -42.71 -13.16 -15.52
C GLU A 106 -41.36 -13.50 -14.88
N PRO A 107 -40.23 -13.04 -15.44
CA PRO A 107 -38.94 -13.22 -14.81
C PRO A 107 -38.98 -12.50 -13.46
N GLY A 108 -39.15 -13.27 -12.39
CA GLY A 108 -39.11 -12.80 -11.02
C GLY A 108 -37.86 -11.97 -10.83
N GLU A 109 -38.06 -10.70 -10.51
CA GLU A 109 -37.03 -9.74 -10.15
C GLU A 109 -36.17 -10.38 -9.05
N ALA A 110 -34.98 -10.87 -9.44
CA ALA A 110 -34.06 -11.53 -8.53
C ALA A 110 -33.80 -10.56 -7.38
N THR A 111 -34.35 -10.87 -6.21
CA THR A 111 -34.20 -10.05 -5.01
C THR A 111 -32.72 -10.08 -4.65
N GLN A 112 -31.98 -9.08 -5.11
CA GLN A 112 -30.53 -9.04 -4.91
C GLN A 112 -30.28 -8.89 -3.41
N GLU A 113 -29.62 -9.89 -2.83
CA GLU A 113 -29.45 -9.99 -1.38
C GLU A 113 -28.56 -8.84 -0.89
N LYS A 114 -29.15 -7.98 -0.06
CA LYS A 114 -28.46 -6.87 0.59
C LYS A 114 -27.79 -7.38 1.86
N LEU A 115 -26.47 -7.24 1.94
CA LEU A 115 -25.68 -7.81 3.03
C LEU A 115 -24.78 -6.75 3.68
N ASP A 116 -24.63 -6.89 4.99
CA ASP A 116 -23.64 -6.15 5.77
C ASP A 116 -22.28 -6.84 5.67
N TYR A 117 -21.26 -6.06 5.34
CA TYR A 117 -19.88 -6.49 5.26
C TYR A 117 -18.96 -5.59 6.07
N PHE A 118 -17.81 -6.13 6.45
CA PHE A 118 -16.69 -5.41 7.01
C PHE A 118 -15.51 -5.51 6.05
N ALA A 119 -14.78 -4.42 5.86
CA ALA A 119 -13.51 -4.46 5.16
C ALA A 119 -12.52 -5.30 5.95
N ALA A 120 -12.12 -6.45 5.41
CA ALA A 120 -11.20 -7.38 6.08
C ALA A 120 -9.75 -6.86 6.04
N ALA A 121 -9.44 -6.00 5.07
CA ALA A 121 -8.23 -5.20 4.97
C ALA A 121 -8.57 -3.85 4.33
N ASP A 122 -7.61 -2.92 4.29
CA ASP A 122 -7.74 -1.70 3.49
C ASP A 122 -8.06 -2.06 2.03
N ALA A 123 -9.14 -1.51 1.49
CA ALA A 123 -9.69 -1.91 0.20
C ALA A 123 -9.99 -0.70 -0.67
N ASN A 124 -9.79 -0.83 -1.98
CA ASN A 124 -10.10 0.24 -2.94
C ASN A 124 -11.58 0.22 -3.34
N LEU A 125 -12.21 1.39 -3.34
CA LEU A 125 -13.51 1.63 -3.96
C LEU A 125 -13.30 2.08 -5.41
N ARG A 126 -14.08 1.53 -6.33
CA ARG A 126 -13.95 1.73 -7.77
C ARG A 126 -15.24 2.21 -8.41
N ASP A 127 -15.12 2.91 -9.54
CA ASP A 127 -16.25 3.38 -10.35
C ASP A 127 -16.97 2.25 -11.09
N ARG A 128 -16.30 1.11 -11.30
CA ARG A 128 -16.82 -0.10 -11.95
C ARG A 128 -16.36 -1.37 -11.24
N PRO A 129 -17.13 -2.48 -11.31
CA PRO A 129 -16.80 -3.76 -10.69
C PRO A 129 -15.78 -4.53 -11.52
N THR A 130 -14.62 -3.94 -11.78
CA THR A 130 -13.50 -4.60 -12.44
C THR A 130 -12.22 -3.96 -11.94
N ILE A 131 -11.09 -4.66 -12.02
CA ILE A 131 -9.78 -4.04 -11.77
C ILE A 131 -9.31 -3.32 -13.04
N GLU A 132 -9.62 -3.88 -14.20
CA GLU A 132 -9.11 -3.45 -15.49
C GLU A 132 -9.95 -2.30 -16.05
N GLY A 133 -9.31 -1.18 -16.35
CA GLY A 133 -9.96 0.00 -16.91
C GLY A 133 -10.87 0.79 -15.97
N SER A 134 -11.06 0.36 -14.72
CA SER A 134 -11.77 1.13 -13.68
C SER A 134 -10.85 2.10 -12.94
N LYS A 135 -11.44 3.14 -12.37
CA LYS A 135 -10.75 4.16 -11.56
C LYS A 135 -11.01 3.89 -10.09
N ILE A 136 -9.96 4.04 -9.27
CA ILE A 136 -10.12 4.09 -7.82
C ILE A 136 -10.71 5.46 -7.47
N VAL A 137 -11.87 5.46 -6.84
CA VAL A 137 -12.65 6.66 -6.46
C VAL A 137 -12.74 6.85 -4.94
N GLY A 138 -12.19 5.91 -4.18
CA GLY A 138 -12.14 5.96 -2.72
C GLY A 138 -11.45 4.74 -2.14
N SER A 139 -11.49 4.61 -0.81
CA SER A 139 -10.96 3.47 -0.09
C SER A 139 -11.77 3.20 1.17
N LEU A 140 -11.88 1.93 1.57
CA LEU A 140 -12.36 1.48 2.87
C LEU A 140 -11.19 1.16 3.77
N LYS A 141 -11.32 1.47 5.06
CA LYS A 141 -10.35 1.07 6.09
C LYS A 141 -10.69 -0.29 6.68
N ARG A 142 -9.67 -1.07 7.05
CA ARG A 142 -9.88 -2.34 7.76
C ARG A 142 -10.83 -2.15 8.95
N GLY A 143 -11.87 -2.98 9.01
CA GLY A 143 -12.93 -2.94 10.03
C GLY A 143 -14.10 -2.00 9.71
N GLU A 144 -14.00 -1.17 8.67
CA GLU A 144 -15.09 -0.31 8.23
C GLU A 144 -16.27 -1.15 7.76
N LYS A 145 -17.45 -0.87 8.32
CA LYS A 145 -18.70 -1.55 7.97
C LYS A 145 -19.34 -0.88 6.77
N ILE A 146 -19.74 -1.67 5.78
CA ILE A 146 -20.53 -1.23 4.64
C ILE A 146 -21.77 -2.12 4.49
N THR A 147 -22.77 -1.58 3.81
CA THR A 147 -23.89 -2.38 3.29
C THR A 147 -23.87 -2.25 1.78
N GLY A 148 -24.16 -3.36 1.09
CA GLY A 148 -24.23 -3.32 -0.35
C GLY A 148 -24.83 -4.58 -0.96
N THR A 149 -24.90 -4.53 -2.28
CA THR A 149 -25.47 -5.59 -3.10
C THR A 149 -24.37 -6.35 -3.81
N LEU A 150 -24.43 -7.67 -3.74
CA LEU A 150 -23.48 -8.54 -4.43
C LEU A 150 -23.72 -8.52 -5.95
N ILE A 151 -22.66 -8.29 -6.72
CA ILE A 151 -22.68 -8.35 -8.18
C ILE A 151 -21.47 -9.13 -8.70
N GLY A 152 -21.62 -9.76 -9.86
CA GLY A 152 -20.52 -10.38 -10.60
C GLY A 152 -19.95 -9.44 -11.65
N ASP A 153 -18.65 -9.56 -11.93
CA ASP A 153 -18.06 -8.98 -13.13
C ASP A 153 -18.12 -9.95 -14.32
N GLU A 154 -17.74 -9.47 -15.51
CA GLU A 154 -17.74 -10.26 -16.76
C GLU A 154 -16.85 -11.50 -16.70
N ARG A 155 -15.95 -11.59 -15.73
CA ARG A 155 -14.99 -12.68 -15.53
C ARG A 155 -15.38 -13.57 -14.35
N GLY A 156 -16.58 -13.38 -13.79
CA GLY A 156 -17.10 -14.16 -12.68
C GLY A 156 -16.50 -13.80 -11.31
N LYS A 157 -15.72 -12.73 -11.18
CA LYS A 157 -15.28 -12.25 -9.87
C LYS A 157 -16.42 -11.50 -9.20
N GLN A 158 -16.49 -11.65 -7.87
CA GLN A 158 -17.55 -11.04 -7.09
C GLN A 158 -17.13 -9.68 -6.53
N TRP A 159 -18.07 -8.75 -6.57
CA TRP A 159 -17.96 -7.37 -6.13
C TRP A 159 -19.19 -7.01 -5.32
N VAL A 160 -19.05 -6.01 -4.46
CA VAL A 160 -20.18 -5.41 -3.74
C VAL A 160 -20.34 -3.98 -4.21
N LYS A 161 -21.54 -3.65 -4.67
CA LYS A 161 -21.95 -2.26 -4.92
C LYS A 161 -22.40 -1.66 -3.59
N VAL A 162 -21.64 -0.72 -3.07
CA VAL A 162 -21.90 -0.05 -1.79
C VAL A 162 -23.13 0.84 -1.93
N ASP A 163 -24.13 0.68 -1.07
CA ASP A 163 -25.42 1.36 -1.25
C ASP A 163 -25.33 2.88 -1.08
N THR A 164 -24.50 3.33 -0.13
CA THR A 164 -24.39 4.75 0.22
C THR A 164 -23.69 5.56 -0.86
N THR A 165 -22.79 4.95 -1.63
CA THR A 165 -21.95 5.66 -2.61
C THR A 165 -22.16 5.20 -4.05
N GLY A 166 -22.78 4.03 -4.26
CA GLY A 166 -22.91 3.38 -5.56
C GLY A 166 -21.59 2.81 -6.12
N GLN A 167 -20.50 2.88 -5.36
CA GLN A 167 -19.16 2.46 -5.78
C GLN A 167 -18.95 0.95 -5.55
N TYR A 168 -17.89 0.40 -6.12
CA TYR A 168 -17.65 -1.04 -6.13
C TYR A 168 -16.38 -1.42 -5.36
N VAL A 169 -16.49 -2.43 -4.51
CA VAL A 169 -15.35 -3.04 -3.80
C VAL A 169 -15.34 -4.54 -4.09
N SER A 170 -14.15 -5.13 -4.27
CA SER A 170 -14.05 -6.56 -4.53
C SER A 170 -14.41 -7.36 -3.27
N LEU A 171 -15.28 -8.37 -3.42
CA LEU A 171 -15.75 -9.19 -2.31
C LEU A 171 -14.60 -9.88 -1.57
N VAL A 172 -13.49 -10.19 -2.24
CA VAL A 172 -12.33 -10.85 -1.64
C VAL A 172 -11.74 -10.06 -0.46
N ASN A 173 -11.91 -8.74 -0.45
CA ASN A 173 -11.42 -7.85 0.61
C ASN A 173 -12.46 -7.59 1.71
N LEU A 174 -13.62 -8.27 1.65
CA LEU A 174 -14.71 -8.12 2.59
C LEU A 174 -14.92 -9.40 3.39
N SER A 175 -15.53 -9.26 4.56
CA SER A 175 -15.95 -10.35 5.43
C SER A 175 -17.34 -10.07 6.01
N LYS A 176 -18.11 -11.12 6.29
CA LYS A 176 -19.37 -11.00 7.02
C LYS A 176 -19.17 -10.75 8.52
N SER A 177 -17.94 -10.95 9.01
CA SER A 177 -17.54 -10.72 10.39
C SER A 177 -16.52 -9.60 10.47
N ALA A 178 -16.59 -8.78 11.51
CA ALA A 178 -15.58 -7.78 11.77
C ALA A 178 -14.20 -8.45 11.94
N PRO A 179 -13.13 -7.90 11.35
CA PRO A 179 -11.80 -8.43 11.54
C PRO A 179 -11.35 -8.19 12.99
N PRO A 180 -10.55 -9.10 13.59
CA PRO A 180 -10.13 -9.00 14.98
C PRO A 180 -9.26 -7.76 15.24
N SER A 181 -9.07 -7.38 16.50
CA SER A 181 -8.10 -6.32 16.83
C SER A 181 -6.67 -6.84 16.67
N LEU A 182 -5.77 -6.02 16.14
CA LEU A 182 -4.36 -6.38 16.02
C LEU A 182 -3.61 -6.04 17.32
N ALA A 183 -2.93 -7.02 17.91
CA ALA A 183 -2.04 -6.83 19.05
C ALA A 183 -0.66 -6.33 18.61
N THR A 184 -0.17 -6.83 17.48
CA THR A 184 1.09 -6.40 16.85
C THR A 184 0.88 -6.19 15.36
N LEU A 185 1.74 -5.39 14.75
CA LEU A 185 1.75 -5.12 13.31
C LEU A 185 3.13 -5.43 12.76
N ASP A 186 3.17 -6.23 11.70
CA ASP A 186 4.40 -6.59 11.00
C ASP A 186 4.41 -5.91 9.62
N GLY A 187 3.35 -6.05 8.84
CA GLY A 187 3.17 -5.43 7.52
C GLY A 187 4.23 -5.76 6.46
N SER A 188 5.12 -6.74 6.63
CA SER A 188 6.11 -7.11 5.60
C SER A 188 5.53 -7.96 4.48
N ASP A 189 6.15 -7.85 3.32
CA ASP A 189 5.99 -8.83 2.25
C ASP A 189 6.89 -10.05 2.52
N ARG A 190 6.28 -11.22 2.50
CA ARG A 190 6.90 -12.50 2.85
C ARG A 190 6.67 -13.54 1.76
N ILE A 191 7.47 -14.60 1.80
CA ILE A 191 7.25 -15.82 1.05
C ILE A 191 7.07 -16.97 2.03
N THR A 192 6.02 -17.75 1.85
CA THR A 192 5.78 -18.97 2.63
C THR A 192 6.84 -20.04 2.34
N THR A 193 7.34 -20.70 3.37
CA THR A 193 8.38 -21.74 3.25
C THR A 193 7.84 -23.15 3.44
N ALA A 194 6.61 -23.27 3.96
CA ALA A 194 5.89 -24.53 4.14
C ALA A 194 4.43 -24.37 3.68
N ARG A 195 3.75 -25.51 3.45
CA ARG A 195 2.31 -25.52 3.21
C ARG A 195 1.58 -25.23 4.52
N CYS A 196 0.60 -24.34 4.49
CA CYS A 196 -0.18 -23.96 5.67
C CYS A 196 -1.64 -23.66 5.29
N SER A 197 -2.56 -23.97 6.21
CA SER A 197 -3.99 -23.71 6.05
C SER A 197 -4.34 -22.33 6.60
N MET A 198 -5.14 -21.59 5.85
CA MET A 198 -5.61 -20.26 6.22
C MET A 198 -7.10 -20.32 6.51
N LEU A 199 -7.48 -19.85 7.69
CA LEU A 199 -8.85 -19.77 8.17
C LEU A 199 -9.53 -18.51 7.66
N GLU A 200 -10.86 -18.57 7.53
CA GLU A 200 -11.67 -17.43 7.09
C GLU A 200 -11.77 -16.33 8.15
N THR A 201 -11.84 -16.72 9.43
CA THR A 201 -11.93 -15.82 10.58
C THR A 201 -10.95 -16.23 11.68
N ALA A 202 -10.62 -15.30 12.58
CA ALA A 202 -9.82 -15.56 13.79
C ALA A 202 -10.70 -16.13 14.92
N ALA A 203 -11.39 -17.23 14.66
CA ALA A 203 -12.26 -17.88 15.62
C ALA A 203 -11.90 -19.37 15.75
N SER A 204 -12.10 -19.92 16.95
CA SER A 204 -11.99 -21.37 17.15
C SER A 204 -13.00 -22.10 16.26
N GLY A 205 -12.54 -23.09 15.49
CA GLY A 205 -13.39 -23.85 14.56
C GLY A 205 -13.75 -23.12 13.27
N ALA A 206 -13.12 -21.99 12.96
CA ALA A 206 -13.31 -21.31 11.68
C ALA A 206 -13.00 -22.23 10.49
N ALA A 207 -13.78 -22.08 9.41
CA ALA A 207 -13.58 -22.85 8.19
C ALA A 207 -12.22 -22.54 7.54
N VAL A 208 -11.60 -23.54 6.94
CA VAL A 208 -10.41 -23.34 6.10
C VAL A 208 -10.84 -22.63 4.82
N LYS A 209 -10.33 -21.41 4.63
CA LYS A 209 -10.55 -20.57 3.45
C LYS A 209 -9.68 -21.01 2.27
N THR A 210 -8.40 -21.30 2.52
CA THR A 210 -7.46 -21.74 1.49
C THR A 210 -6.23 -22.42 2.12
N ALA A 211 -5.40 -23.05 1.32
CA ALA A 211 -4.09 -23.53 1.72
C ALA A 211 -3.00 -22.88 0.88
N LEU A 212 -2.07 -22.20 1.53
CA LEU A 212 -0.89 -21.61 0.87
C LEU A 212 0.12 -22.71 0.60
N GLN A 213 0.73 -22.68 -0.59
CA GLN A 213 1.85 -23.54 -0.94
C GLN A 213 3.17 -22.82 -0.67
N PRO A 214 4.28 -23.54 -0.40
CA PRO A 214 5.60 -22.95 -0.36
C PRO A 214 5.87 -22.09 -1.61
N GLY A 215 6.49 -20.93 -1.44
CA GLY A 215 6.70 -19.95 -2.50
C GLY A 215 5.55 -18.96 -2.69
N ALA A 216 4.40 -19.14 -2.02
CA ALA A 216 3.32 -18.16 -2.10
C ALA A 216 3.73 -16.82 -1.48
N LYS A 217 3.50 -15.74 -2.23
CA LYS A 217 3.73 -14.36 -1.80
C LYS A 217 2.58 -13.92 -0.90
N VAL A 218 2.89 -13.52 0.32
CA VAL A 218 1.90 -13.05 1.29
C VAL A 218 2.37 -11.76 1.91
N ARG A 219 1.43 -11.03 2.52
CA ARG A 219 1.78 -9.94 3.42
C ARG A 219 1.52 -10.40 4.85
N LEU A 220 2.53 -10.41 5.72
CA LEU A 220 2.32 -10.70 7.14
C LEU A 220 1.76 -9.43 7.77
N ILE A 221 0.47 -9.40 8.12
CA ILE A 221 -0.17 -8.20 8.66
C ILE A 221 0.23 -7.99 10.11
N GLY A 222 0.12 -9.04 10.94
CA GLY A 222 0.51 -9.00 12.34
C GLY A 222 -0.17 -10.08 13.17
N ALA A 223 0.01 -10.04 14.49
CA ALA A 223 -0.71 -10.89 15.42
C ALA A 223 -1.98 -10.20 15.92
N THR A 224 -3.07 -10.94 16.03
CA THR A 224 -4.35 -10.51 16.58
C THR A 224 -4.33 -10.62 18.10
N ALA A 225 -5.18 -9.85 18.77
CA ALA A 225 -5.37 -9.92 20.22
C ALA A 225 -5.86 -11.30 20.69
N ASP A 226 -6.50 -12.03 19.79
CA ASP A 226 -7.13 -13.34 20.06
C ASP A 226 -6.19 -14.52 19.76
N GLY A 227 -4.89 -14.27 19.54
CA GLY A 227 -3.86 -15.31 19.37
C GLY A 227 -3.78 -15.91 17.98
N PHE A 228 -4.15 -15.15 16.94
CA PHE A 228 -3.97 -15.53 15.54
C PHE A 228 -2.94 -14.64 14.86
N THR A 229 -2.35 -15.13 13.77
CA THR A 229 -1.56 -14.35 12.84
C THR A 229 -2.41 -14.10 11.59
N GLU A 230 -2.53 -12.83 11.20
CA GLU A 230 -3.25 -12.40 10.01
C GLU A 230 -2.30 -12.22 8.83
N PHE A 231 -2.68 -12.77 7.68
CA PHE A 231 -1.92 -12.63 6.44
C PHE A 231 -2.80 -12.06 5.32
N GLY A 232 -2.27 -11.10 4.58
CA GLY A 232 -2.78 -10.70 3.29
C GLY A 232 -2.47 -11.77 2.24
N LEU A 233 -3.50 -12.25 1.55
CA LEU A 233 -3.42 -13.40 0.66
C LEU A 233 -3.10 -12.99 -0.79
N PRO A 234 -2.52 -13.91 -1.60
CA PRO A 234 -2.39 -13.69 -3.03
C PRO A 234 -3.76 -13.46 -3.67
N GLY A 235 -3.90 -12.39 -4.44
CA GLY A 235 -5.17 -12.05 -5.10
C GLY A 235 -6.13 -11.20 -4.25
N GLY A 236 -5.74 -10.85 -3.02
CA GLY A 236 -6.50 -9.96 -2.14
C GLY A 236 -7.11 -10.68 -0.94
N GLY A 237 -7.69 -9.88 -0.05
CA GLY A 237 -8.25 -10.36 1.22
C GLY A 237 -7.20 -10.79 2.23
N VAL A 238 -7.71 -11.33 3.33
CA VAL A 238 -6.90 -11.87 4.43
C VAL A 238 -7.30 -13.29 4.78
N GLY A 239 -6.41 -13.98 5.48
CA GLY A 239 -6.68 -15.22 6.17
C GLY A 239 -5.92 -15.29 7.49
N TYR A 240 -6.33 -16.22 8.35
CA TYR A 240 -5.83 -16.31 9.72
C TYR A 240 -5.23 -17.69 9.98
N ALA A 241 -4.18 -17.76 10.80
CA ALA A 241 -3.65 -19.01 11.36
C ALA A 241 -3.42 -18.82 12.86
N PRO A 242 -3.64 -19.82 13.73
CA PRO A 242 -3.26 -19.70 15.14
C PRO A 242 -1.79 -19.30 15.25
N THR A 243 -1.43 -18.35 16.12
CA THR A 243 -0.05 -17.83 16.20
C THR A 243 1.00 -18.91 16.48
N PRO A 244 0.76 -19.90 17.38
CA PRO A 244 1.71 -20.99 17.61
C PRO A 244 1.96 -21.84 16.35
N ASP A 245 0.96 -21.93 15.48
CA ASP A 245 0.98 -22.72 14.24
C ASP A 245 1.01 -21.82 12.99
N ALA A 246 1.47 -20.57 13.16
CA ALA A 246 1.47 -19.60 12.08
C ALA A 246 2.33 -20.10 10.92
N CYS A 247 1.92 -19.76 9.70
CA CYS A 247 2.65 -20.18 8.51
C CYS A 247 4.12 -19.78 8.58
N ALA A 248 5.02 -20.73 8.37
CA ALA A 248 6.45 -20.44 8.28
C ALA A 248 6.71 -19.57 7.04
N THR A 249 7.43 -18.46 7.23
CA THR A 249 7.72 -17.50 6.16
C THR A 249 9.11 -16.89 6.28
N ASP A 250 9.67 -16.53 5.12
CA ASP A 250 10.89 -15.74 4.98
C ASP A 250 10.58 -14.34 4.42
N PRO A 251 11.44 -13.33 4.66
CA PRO A 251 11.37 -12.05 3.96
C PRO A 251 11.31 -12.22 2.44
N SER A 252 10.45 -11.47 1.76
CA SER A 252 10.36 -11.52 0.31
C SER A 252 11.65 -10.95 -0.32
N PRO A 253 12.30 -11.68 -1.26
CA PRO A 253 13.49 -11.19 -1.96
C PRO A 253 13.14 -10.24 -3.12
N ALA A 254 11.86 -9.94 -3.36
CA ALA A 254 11.46 -9.09 -4.46
C ALA A 254 12.00 -7.66 -4.26
N LYS A 255 12.53 -7.06 -5.34
CA LYS A 255 12.96 -5.66 -5.31
C LYS A 255 11.77 -4.76 -4.96
N GLY A 256 11.90 -3.97 -3.90
CA GLY A 256 10.83 -3.12 -3.38
C GLY A 256 9.79 -3.85 -2.52
N ALA A 257 10.05 -5.12 -2.14
CA ALA A 257 9.30 -5.76 -1.07
C ALA A 257 9.37 -4.90 0.19
N VAL A 258 8.23 -4.72 0.84
CA VAL A 258 8.18 -4.03 2.12
C VAL A 258 8.88 -4.94 3.12
N ALA A 259 10.09 -4.56 3.54
CA ALA A 259 10.69 -5.13 4.73
C ALA A 259 9.75 -4.84 5.90
N ASN A 260 9.80 -5.67 6.95
CA ASN A 260 9.01 -5.48 8.17
C ASN A 260 8.82 -4.00 8.50
N SER A 261 7.60 -3.65 8.93
CA SER A 261 7.19 -2.29 9.35
C SER A 261 7.98 -1.78 10.56
N LEU A 262 9.14 -2.36 10.83
CA LEU A 262 10.23 -1.87 11.64
C LEU A 262 10.88 -0.70 10.90
N ILE A 263 10.18 0.44 10.87
CA ILE A 263 10.91 1.68 11.08
C ILE A 263 11.71 1.45 12.37
N LYS A 264 13.03 1.47 12.28
CA LYS A 264 13.88 1.26 13.45
C LYS A 264 14.33 2.63 13.89
N PHE A 265 13.85 3.08 15.03
CA PHE A 265 14.34 4.32 15.61
C PHE A 265 15.51 4.02 16.54
N ASP A 266 16.66 4.61 16.28
CA ASP A 266 17.78 4.68 17.22
C ASP A 266 17.96 6.15 17.65
N PHE A 267 17.81 6.38 18.94
CA PHE A 267 17.88 7.71 19.54
C PHE A 267 19.32 8.21 19.70
N ARG A 268 20.31 7.31 19.56
CA ARG A 268 21.73 7.65 19.70
C ARG A 268 22.26 8.44 18.51
N ASP A 269 21.73 8.13 17.33
CA ASP A 269 22.16 8.70 16.05
C ASP A 269 21.00 9.32 15.25
N CYS A 270 19.79 9.33 15.83
CA CYS A 270 18.56 9.80 15.18
C CYS A 270 18.23 9.06 13.87
N GLU A 271 18.64 7.80 13.74
CA GLU A 271 18.36 7.01 12.56
C GLU A 271 16.99 6.33 12.65
N PHE A 272 16.26 6.34 11.53
CA PHE A 272 14.90 5.76 11.41
C PHE A 272 14.88 4.46 10.59
N GLY A 273 16.06 3.88 10.42
CA GLY A 273 16.27 2.61 9.75
C GLY A 273 16.22 2.71 8.22
N PRO A 274 16.58 1.60 7.53
CA PRO A 274 16.79 1.60 6.09
C PRO A 274 15.53 1.86 5.28
N GLU A 275 14.35 1.62 5.85
CA GLU A 275 13.07 1.87 5.18
C GLU A 275 12.79 3.37 5.01
N LEU A 276 13.21 4.21 5.97
CA LEU A 276 13.01 5.66 5.92
C LEU A 276 14.22 6.45 5.41
N ALA A 277 15.42 5.87 5.47
CA ALA A 277 16.65 6.55 5.05
C ALA A 277 16.56 7.20 3.64
N PRO A 278 16.01 6.55 2.59
CA PRO A 278 15.90 7.19 1.27
C PRO A 278 14.95 8.39 1.23
N TYR A 279 14.02 8.51 2.18
CA TYR A 279 13.11 9.64 2.28
C TYR A 279 13.72 10.80 3.05
N PHE A 280 14.53 10.52 4.08
CA PHE A 280 15.35 11.53 4.75
C PHE A 280 16.35 12.16 3.78
N GLU A 281 17.01 11.36 2.94
CA GLU A 281 17.93 11.87 1.91
C GLU A 281 17.22 12.80 0.92
N LYS A 282 16.03 12.40 0.44
CA LYS A 282 15.20 13.25 -0.44
C LYS A 282 14.77 14.55 0.23
N ALA A 283 14.35 14.49 1.49
CA ALA A 283 13.94 15.65 2.26
C ALA A 283 15.12 16.62 2.48
N ALA A 284 16.29 16.10 2.85
CA ALA A 284 17.51 16.89 3.02
C ALA A 284 17.96 17.56 1.71
N ASN A 285 18.00 16.81 0.60
CA ASN A 285 18.33 17.36 -0.71
C ASN A 285 17.33 18.42 -1.17
N ALA A 286 16.04 18.22 -0.89
CA ALA A 286 15.01 19.20 -1.23
C ALA A 286 15.08 20.47 -0.36
N ARG A 287 15.51 20.35 0.90
CA ARG A 287 15.81 21.50 1.77
C ARG A 287 16.96 22.33 1.20
N LEU A 288 18.08 21.67 0.88
CA LEU A 288 19.25 22.31 0.26
C LEU A 288 18.88 23.01 -1.06
N ALA A 289 18.10 22.34 -1.92
CA ALA A 289 17.70 22.89 -3.21
C ALA A 289 16.77 24.13 -3.11
N LYS A 290 16.06 24.30 -2.00
CA LYS A 290 15.20 25.48 -1.79
C LYS A 290 15.97 26.71 -1.35
N GLY A 291 17.25 26.60 -0.96
CA GLY A 291 18.01 27.71 -0.42
C GLY A 291 17.39 28.26 0.87
N ILE A 292 16.77 27.39 1.66
CA ILE A 292 16.23 27.74 2.97
C ILE A 292 17.42 28.15 3.85
N ASP A 293 17.38 29.37 4.38
CA ASP A 293 18.42 29.93 5.25
C ASP A 293 18.45 29.20 6.61
N ASP A 294 19.57 29.30 7.32
CA ASP A 294 19.81 28.56 8.57
C ASP A 294 18.78 28.92 9.68
N ASP A 295 18.16 30.11 9.58
CA ASP A 295 17.34 30.69 10.65
C ASP A 295 15.85 30.34 10.60
N ALA A 296 15.34 29.77 9.50
CA ALA A 296 13.95 29.32 9.41
C ALA A 296 13.73 28.42 8.18
N GLU A 297 13.63 27.11 8.39
CA GLU A 297 12.55 26.25 7.86
C GLU A 297 13.00 24.78 7.84
N GLU A 298 12.22 23.96 8.51
CA GLU A 298 12.18 22.53 8.27
C GLU A 298 11.67 22.22 6.85
N TYR A 299 12.06 21.07 6.32
CA TYR A 299 11.44 20.51 5.13
C TYR A 299 10.57 19.32 5.52
N ILE A 300 9.29 19.37 5.09
CA ILE A 300 8.33 18.27 5.27
C ILE A 300 8.21 17.50 3.95
N PHE A 301 8.57 16.22 3.98
CA PHE A 301 8.42 15.30 2.85
C PHE A 301 7.31 14.28 3.14
N PRO A 302 6.22 14.24 2.35
CA PRO A 302 5.10 13.33 2.61
C PRO A 302 5.49 11.88 2.30
N VAL A 303 5.08 10.97 3.17
CA VAL A 303 5.23 9.52 3.01
C VAL A 303 3.93 8.81 3.42
N ASP A 304 3.77 7.55 3.04
CA ASP A 304 2.69 6.70 3.53
C ASP A 304 3.30 5.36 3.96
N LYS A 305 3.79 5.34 5.20
CA LYS A 305 4.48 4.19 5.78
C LYS A 305 3.80 3.77 7.07
N LEU A 306 4.08 2.54 7.51
CA LEU A 306 3.59 2.00 8.77
C LEU A 306 4.78 1.71 9.69
N PHE A 307 4.62 2.05 10.97
CA PHE A 307 5.54 1.73 12.04
C PHE A 307 4.77 1.17 13.22
N GLN A 308 4.84 -0.15 13.46
CA GLN A 308 4.25 -0.77 14.66
C GLN A 308 2.77 -0.37 14.89
N GLY A 309 2.01 -0.19 13.80
CA GLY A 309 0.62 0.25 13.82
C GLY A 309 0.34 1.73 13.97
N LEU A 310 1.40 2.53 13.91
CA LEU A 310 1.35 3.96 13.66
C LEU A 310 1.51 4.20 12.16
N ARG A 311 0.75 5.14 11.60
CA ARG A 311 0.90 5.55 10.21
C ARG A 311 1.83 6.75 10.14
N VAL A 312 3.01 6.57 9.56
CA VAL A 312 3.95 7.65 9.28
C VAL A 312 3.52 8.38 8.02
N THR A 313 3.23 9.67 8.18
CA THR A 313 2.67 10.51 7.12
C THR A 313 3.67 11.50 6.54
N ASN A 314 4.68 11.90 7.31
CA ASN A 314 5.73 12.77 6.80
C ASN A 314 7.08 12.40 7.41
N ILE A 315 8.13 12.69 6.66
CA ILE A 315 9.49 12.89 7.13
C ILE A 315 9.71 14.38 7.32
N ILE A 316 10.43 14.75 8.37
CA ILE A 316 10.73 16.12 8.73
C ILE A 316 12.26 16.26 8.86
N VAL A 317 12.84 17.27 8.21
CA VAL A 317 14.28 17.55 8.28
C VAL A 317 14.49 19.02 8.59
N GLY A 318 15.08 19.32 9.75
CA GLY A 318 15.55 20.63 10.16
C GLY A 318 17.06 20.81 9.93
N TYR A 319 17.64 21.86 10.53
CA TYR A 319 19.09 22.14 10.49
C TYR A 319 19.90 21.07 11.22
N GLU A 320 19.57 20.82 12.49
CA GLU A 320 20.29 19.86 13.37
C GLU A 320 19.38 18.76 13.93
N TRP A 321 18.16 18.67 13.41
CA TRP A 321 17.19 17.69 13.84
C TRP A 321 16.46 17.06 12.66
N ARG A 322 15.93 15.87 12.89
CA ARG A 322 15.11 15.16 11.92
C ARG A 322 14.02 14.39 12.66
N GLY A 323 12.96 14.04 11.95
CA GLY A 323 11.81 13.43 12.59
C GLY A 323 10.81 12.83 11.63
N VAL A 324 9.77 12.25 12.22
CA VAL A 324 8.65 11.66 11.50
C VAL A 324 7.34 12.14 12.10
N ALA A 325 6.35 12.43 11.27
CA ALA A 325 4.99 12.74 11.70
C ALA A 325 4.11 11.48 11.60
N PHE A 326 3.27 11.25 12.60
CA PHE A 326 2.28 10.18 12.62
C PHE A 326 0.86 10.71 12.46
N ALA A 327 0.01 9.93 11.78
CA ALA A 327 -1.43 10.16 11.73
C ALA A 327 -2.15 9.90 13.07
N ASP A 328 -1.46 9.24 13.99
CA ASP A 328 -1.98 8.75 15.26
C ASP A 328 -1.72 9.74 16.41
N PRO A 329 -2.54 9.75 17.48
CA PRO A 329 -2.33 10.62 18.63
C PRO A 329 -1.02 10.31 19.36
N ALA A 330 -0.41 11.33 19.96
CA ALA A 330 0.86 11.18 20.69
C ALA A 330 0.80 10.07 21.75
N GLY A 331 -0.30 9.98 22.52
CA GLY A 331 -0.46 8.92 23.52
C GLY A 331 -0.44 7.50 22.94
N LYS A 332 -1.00 7.30 21.74
CA LYS A 332 -0.93 6.00 21.04
C LYS A 332 0.50 5.73 20.58
N ALA A 333 1.15 6.73 20.00
CA ALA A 333 2.53 6.61 19.56
C ALA A 333 3.47 6.29 20.73
N GLN A 334 3.39 7.04 21.84
CA GLN A 334 4.19 6.80 23.04
C GLN A 334 3.94 5.41 23.61
N THR A 335 2.69 4.92 23.60
CA THR A 335 2.38 3.54 24.02
C THR A 335 3.12 2.51 23.18
N VAL A 336 3.20 2.73 21.87
CA VAL A 336 3.96 1.87 20.95
C VAL A 336 5.45 1.92 21.27
N PHE A 337 6.06 3.09 21.41
CA PHE A 337 7.49 3.19 21.73
C PHE A 337 7.83 2.62 23.12
N ARG A 338 7.00 2.84 24.15
CA ARG A 338 7.21 2.21 25.47
C ARG A 338 7.19 0.68 25.38
N LYS A 339 6.31 0.09 24.55
CA LYS A 339 6.31 -1.36 24.29
C LYS A 339 7.58 -1.86 23.59
N LEU A 340 8.29 -0.99 22.87
CA LEU A 340 9.57 -1.30 22.25
C LEU A 340 10.75 -1.15 23.21
N GLY A 341 10.49 -0.75 24.47
CA GLY A 341 11.51 -0.63 25.51
C GLY A 341 12.10 0.78 25.66
N PHE A 342 11.55 1.79 24.98
CA PHE A 342 11.95 3.18 25.21
C PHE A 342 11.36 3.70 26.51
N ASP A 343 12.18 4.35 27.32
CA ASP A 343 11.71 5.11 28.48
C ASP A 343 11.28 6.50 28.02
N ILE A 344 9.99 6.80 28.17
CA ILE A 344 9.37 8.06 27.70
C ILE A 344 8.57 8.64 28.84
N ASP A 345 8.95 9.86 29.24
CA ASP A 345 8.30 10.58 30.33
C ASP A 345 6.86 11.01 30.00
N LYS A 346 6.22 11.71 30.93
CA LYS A 346 4.84 12.19 30.79
C LYS A 346 4.68 13.29 29.72
N ASP A 347 5.76 14.00 29.41
CA ASP A 347 5.79 15.12 28.47
C ASP A 347 6.17 14.65 27.05
N GLY A 348 6.57 13.38 26.92
CA GLY A 348 6.92 12.74 25.65
C GLY A 348 8.41 12.72 25.38
N ASN A 349 9.26 13.15 26.31
CA ASN A 349 10.71 13.13 26.14
C ASN A 349 11.25 11.71 26.39
N PHE A 350 12.21 11.31 25.58
CA PHE A 350 12.93 10.07 25.77
C PHE A 350 13.95 10.27 26.88
N THR A 351 13.97 9.37 27.85
CA THR A 351 15.01 9.36 28.87
C THR A 351 16.23 8.66 28.29
N VAL A 352 17.30 9.43 28.07
CA VAL A 352 18.54 8.95 27.49
C VAL A 352 19.68 9.15 28.49
N PRO A 353 20.67 8.25 28.54
CA PRO A 353 21.92 8.47 29.26
C PRO A 353 22.59 9.82 28.93
N ASP A 354 23.24 10.44 29.92
CA ASP A 354 23.88 11.76 29.79
C ASP A 354 25.00 11.82 28.72
N ASP A 355 25.51 10.68 28.27
CA ASP A 355 26.53 10.57 27.22
C ASP A 355 25.95 10.61 25.78
N ILE A 356 24.63 10.77 25.64
CA ILE A 356 23.95 10.84 24.35
C ILE A 356 23.55 12.28 24.07
N ALA A 357 24.17 12.85 23.05
CA ALA A 357 24.00 14.26 22.67
C ALA A 357 22.60 14.59 22.10
N PRO A 358 22.00 13.75 21.22
CA PRO A 358 20.69 14.05 20.67
C PRO A 358 19.58 13.96 21.71
N THR A 359 18.71 14.96 21.70
CA THR A 359 17.42 14.91 22.41
C THR A 359 16.36 14.29 21.50
N SER A 360 15.48 13.50 22.09
CA SER A 360 14.35 12.90 21.36
C SER A 360 13.04 13.15 22.10
N SER A 361 12.02 13.55 21.35
CA SER A 361 10.68 13.82 21.89
C SER A 361 9.60 13.31 20.96
N LEU A 362 8.59 12.67 21.55
CA LEU A 362 7.36 12.23 20.88
C LEU A 362 6.17 12.99 21.43
N GLN A 363 5.76 14.01 20.70
CA GLN A 363 4.82 15.02 21.16
C GLN A 363 3.63 15.19 20.21
N THR A 364 2.60 15.89 20.69
CA THR A 364 1.50 16.34 19.84
C THR A 364 2.02 17.43 18.90
N THR A 365 1.66 17.36 17.63
CA THR A 365 2.05 18.38 16.66
C THR A 365 1.41 19.71 17.03
N ASP A 366 2.18 20.80 16.97
CA ASP A 366 1.60 22.13 17.11
C ASP A 366 0.58 22.40 15.97
N THR A 367 -0.42 23.23 16.26
CA THR A 367 -1.49 23.56 15.30
C THR A 367 -1.02 24.46 14.15
N ALA A 368 0.26 24.88 14.13
CA ALA A 368 0.77 25.84 13.16
C ALA A 368 1.01 25.19 11.78
N SER A 369 1.28 23.88 11.72
CA SER A 369 1.52 23.17 10.45
C SER A 369 0.42 22.15 10.15
N ARG A 370 -0.60 22.52 9.35
CA ARG A 370 -1.68 21.62 8.84
C ARG A 370 -1.18 20.33 8.18
N ALA A 371 0.10 20.27 7.79
CA ALA A 371 0.73 19.10 7.20
C ALA A 371 1.10 18.03 8.24
N ARG A 372 1.37 18.41 9.49
CA ARG A 372 1.78 17.52 10.57
C ARG A 372 0.51 17.06 11.28
N ARG A 373 0.28 15.75 11.30
CA ARG A 373 -1.03 15.21 11.62
C ARG A 373 -1.38 15.30 13.11
N GLN A 374 -1.12 14.26 13.89
CA GLN A 374 -1.56 14.21 15.28
C GLN A 374 -0.40 14.10 16.27
N SER A 375 0.74 13.54 15.83
CA SER A 375 1.96 13.51 16.63
C SER A 375 3.21 13.50 15.77
N GLU A 376 4.35 13.81 16.37
CA GLU A 376 5.66 13.75 15.73
C GLU A 376 6.71 13.20 16.70
N LEU A 377 7.62 12.39 16.16
CA LEU A 377 8.87 12.04 16.81
C LEU A 377 9.98 12.89 16.19
N ILE A 378 10.61 13.72 17.00
CA ILE A 378 11.78 14.53 16.64
C ILE A 378 13.00 13.98 17.37
N CYS A 379 14.13 13.95 16.68
CA CYS A 379 15.43 13.65 17.24
C CYS A 379 16.47 14.59 16.65
N GLY A 380 17.28 15.25 17.50
CA GLY A 380 18.29 16.19 17.05
C GLY A 380 19.13 16.75 18.19
N VAL A 381 20.17 17.49 17.81
CA VAL A 381 21.07 18.20 18.72
C VAL A 381 20.62 19.65 18.86
#